data_AF-T0YJ41-F1
#
_entry.id   AF-T0YJ41-F1
#
_cell.length_a   1.000
_cell.length_b   1.000
_cell.length_c   1.000
_cell.angle_alpha   90.00
_cell.angle_beta   90.00
_cell.angle_gamma   90.00
#
_symmetry.space_group_name_H-M   'P 1'
#
loop_
_entity.id
_entity.type
_entity.pdbx_description
1 polymer ?
#
loop_
_entity_poly.entity_id
_entity_poly.type
_entity_poly.pdbx_seq_one_letter_code
_entity_poly.pdbx_strand_id
1 'polypeptide(L)'
;MSPTPRAPTGRKRYPVPPAAGKITSEVFDRVVSSHLGARRRDVLLGPAMGVDVGAVRLGPGAVGLFTTDPIYVEPALGWERACWVAFHILANDITTSGHPPTHILVDLNPPPGPSGASARHVHAGLA
;
A
#
# COMPACT_ATOMS: atom_id res chain seq x y z
N MET A 1 28.68 5.45 17.82
CA MET A 1 27.42 4.69 17.90
C MET A 1 26.28 5.68 17.71
N SER A 2 25.68 5.74 16.51
CA SER A 2 24.55 6.64 16.26
C SER A 2 23.30 6.10 16.95
N PRO A 3 22.45 6.95 17.57
CA PRO A 3 21.27 6.47 18.27
C PRO A 3 20.29 5.85 17.27
N THR A 4 19.79 4.66 17.60
CA THR A 4 18.67 4.02 16.91
C THR A 4 17.47 4.98 16.91
N PRO A 5 16.79 5.22 15.78
CA PRO A 5 15.60 6.08 15.76
C PRO A 5 14.56 5.51 16.72
N ARG A 6 14.14 6.29 17.72
CA ARG A 6 13.00 5.92 18.57
C ARG A 6 11.74 5.99 17.72
N ALA A 7 10.95 4.92 17.74
CA ALA A 7 9.59 4.96 17.23
C ALA A 7 8.83 6.15 17.87
N PRO A 8 8.00 6.90 17.13
CA PRO A 8 7.31 8.06 17.66
C PRO A 8 6.42 7.64 18.84
N THR A 9 6.71 8.16 20.03
CA THR A 9 6.02 7.82 21.29
C THR A 9 4.75 8.66 21.53
N GLY A 10 4.23 9.34 20.52
CA GLY A 10 3.03 10.16 20.61
C GLY A 10 1.81 9.43 20.05
N ARG A 11 0.85 9.05 20.90
CA ARG A 11 -0.48 8.64 20.45
C ARG A 11 -1.17 9.84 19.80
N LYS A 12 -1.26 9.89 18.46
CA LYS A 12 -2.15 10.82 17.76
C LYS A 12 -3.59 10.42 18.09
N ARG A 13 -4.22 11.14 19.03
CA ARG A 13 -5.67 11.08 19.24
C ARG A 13 -6.34 11.85 18.11
N TYR A 14 -7.05 11.14 17.23
CA TYR A 14 -7.88 11.78 16.21
C TYR A 14 -9.25 12.09 16.83
N PRO A 15 -9.67 13.38 16.91
CA PRO A 15 -10.88 13.78 17.62
C PRO A 15 -12.20 13.53 16.87
N VAL A 16 -12.15 12.91 15.69
CA VAL A 16 -13.32 12.63 14.84
C VAL A 16 -13.41 11.11 14.64
N PRO A 17 -14.59 10.48 14.84
CA PRO A 17 -14.78 9.09 14.42
C PRO A 17 -14.37 8.97 12.96
N PRO A 18 -13.60 7.94 12.57
CA PRO A 18 -13.23 7.77 11.18
C PRO A 18 -14.50 7.75 10.32
N ALA A 19 -14.45 8.40 9.16
CA ALA A 19 -15.52 8.29 8.17
C ALA A 19 -15.88 6.80 7.97
N ALA A 20 -17.17 6.50 7.78
CA ALA A 20 -17.66 5.13 7.63
C ALA A 20 -16.74 4.33 6.68
N GLY A 21 -16.13 3.27 7.19
CA GLY A 21 -15.17 2.43 6.47
C GLY A 21 -13.71 2.49 6.94
N LYS A 22 -13.29 3.53 7.69
CA LYS A 22 -11.95 3.57 8.29
C LYS A 22 -11.95 3.03 9.72
N ILE A 23 -10.89 2.33 10.12
CA ILE A 23 -10.71 1.86 11.51
C ILE A 23 -10.08 2.96 12.38
N THR A 24 -10.38 2.93 13.69
CA THR A 24 -9.73 3.84 14.65
C THR A 24 -8.31 3.36 14.97
N SER A 25 -7.48 4.23 15.57
CA SER A 25 -6.15 3.84 16.05
C SER A 25 -6.23 2.73 17.10
N GLU A 26 -7.24 2.76 17.97
CA GLU A 26 -7.45 1.74 19.00
C GLU A 26 -7.77 0.38 18.38
N VAL A 27 -8.57 0.35 17.30
CA VAL A 27 -8.86 -0.88 16.56
C VAL A 27 -7.62 -1.39 15.84
N PHE A 28 -6.86 -0.50 15.18
CA PHE A 28 -5.60 -0.87 14.54
C PHE A 28 -4.62 -1.48 15.54
N ASP A 29 -4.44 -0.86 16.71
CA ASP A 29 -3.50 -1.34 17.70
C ASP A 29 -3.89 -2.71 18.25
N ARG A 30 -5.18 -2.91 18.52
CA ARG A 30 -5.70 -4.15 19.08
C ARG A 30 -5.76 -5.30 18.07
N VAL A 31 -6.01 -5.01 16.80
CA VAL A 31 -6.31 -6.04 15.79
C VAL A 31 -5.15 -6.27 14.83
N VAL A 32 -4.42 -5.22 14.44
CA VAL A 32 -3.37 -5.29 13.42
C VAL A 32 -1.98 -5.26 14.06
N SER A 33 -1.64 -4.17 14.78
CA SER A 33 -0.25 -3.94 15.20
C SER A 33 0.25 -4.95 16.25
N SER A 34 -0.65 -5.52 17.05
CA SER A 34 -0.36 -6.55 18.05
C SER A 34 -0.20 -7.96 17.46
N HIS A 35 -0.59 -8.17 16.21
CA HIS A 35 -0.56 -9.49 15.54
C HIS A 35 0.37 -9.50 14.32
N LEU A 36 1.37 -8.60 14.30
CA LEU A 36 2.40 -8.62 13.27
C LEU A 36 3.34 -9.82 13.45
N GLY A 37 3.92 -10.26 12.34
CA GLY A 37 4.91 -11.35 12.32
C GLY A 37 6.23 -10.99 13.03
N ALA A 38 7.24 -11.83 12.82
CA ALA A 38 8.54 -11.67 13.43
C ALA A 38 9.17 -10.29 13.12
N ARG A 39 9.72 -9.64 14.15
CA ARG A 39 10.48 -8.40 13.98
C ARG A 39 11.76 -8.69 13.19
N ARG A 40 12.00 -7.92 12.13
CA ARG A 40 13.24 -7.99 11.35
C ARG A 40 14.00 -6.68 11.45
N ARG A 41 15.33 -6.77 11.51
CA ARG A 41 16.23 -5.60 11.67
C ARG A 41 16.39 -4.75 10.40
N ASP A 42 16.05 -5.33 9.27
CA ASP A 42 16.08 -4.68 7.96
C ASP A 42 14.81 -3.88 7.66
N VAL A 43 13.71 -4.10 8.39
CA VAL A 43 12.50 -3.28 8.29
C VAL A 43 12.72 -1.96 9.05
N LEU A 44 12.76 -0.85 8.30
CA LEU A 44 12.98 0.50 8.83
C LEU A 44 11.66 1.19 9.19
N LEU A 45 10.61 0.92 8.41
CA LEU A 45 9.26 1.39 8.61
C LEU A 45 8.30 0.24 8.36
N GLY A 46 7.64 -0.22 9.43
CA GLY A 46 6.58 -1.23 9.38
C GLY A 46 5.18 -0.60 9.38
N PRO A 47 4.13 -1.44 9.45
CA PRO A 47 2.75 -0.97 9.46
C PRO A 47 2.46 0.01 10.61
N ALA A 48 1.86 1.15 10.29
CA ALA A 48 1.45 2.15 11.26
C ALA A 48 0.23 2.95 10.75
N MET A 49 -0.53 3.53 11.68
CA MET A 49 -1.69 4.36 11.32
C MET A 49 -1.28 5.57 10.48
N GLY A 50 -1.91 5.70 9.30
CA GLY A 50 -1.69 6.82 8.39
C GLY A 50 -0.32 6.81 7.69
N VAL A 51 0.30 5.63 7.58
CA VAL A 51 1.52 5.41 6.80
C VAL A 51 1.15 4.60 5.56
N ASP A 52 1.41 5.17 4.38
CA ASP A 52 1.03 4.57 3.09
C ASP A 52 2.14 3.66 2.51
N VAL A 53 3.36 3.70 3.08
CA VAL A 53 4.51 2.95 2.57
C VAL A 53 5.28 2.21 3.68
N GLY A 54 5.75 1.01 3.37
CA GLY A 54 6.77 0.31 4.15
C GLY A 54 8.17 0.61 3.62
N ALA A 55 9.17 0.55 4.50
CA ALA A 55 10.57 0.76 4.13
C ALA A 55 11.47 -0.37 4.63
N VAL A 56 12.31 -0.91 3.74
CA VAL A 56 13.23 -2.01 4.04
C VAL A 56 14.64 -1.66 3.55
N ARG A 57 15.66 -1.93 4.37
CA ARG A 57 17.06 -1.80 3.98
C ARG A 57 17.43 -2.92 3.01
N LEU A 58 17.85 -2.56 1.81
CA LEU A 58 18.30 -3.51 0.78
C LEU A 58 19.80 -3.75 0.80
N GLY A 59 20.57 -2.81 1.37
CA GLY A 59 22.03 -2.90 1.48
C GLY A 59 22.63 -1.63 2.08
N PRO A 60 23.97 -1.49 2.06
CA PRO A 60 24.64 -0.26 2.46
C PRO A 60 24.17 0.93 1.62
N GLY A 61 23.61 1.95 2.27
CA GLY A 61 23.10 3.15 1.60
C GLY A 61 21.83 2.96 0.76
N ALA A 62 21.22 1.77 0.73
CA ALA A 62 20.06 1.47 -0.11
C ALA A 62 18.82 1.11 0.72
N VAL A 63 17.71 1.78 0.42
CA VAL A 63 16.39 1.54 1.03
C VAL A 63 15.37 1.33 -0.08
N GLY A 64 14.60 0.26 0.03
CA GLY A 64 13.42 0.03 -0.80
C GLY A 64 12.18 0.55 -0.08
N LEU A 65 11.33 1.24 -0.83
CA LEU A 65 10.01 1.68 -0.39
C LEU A 65 8.97 0.83 -1.12
N PHE A 66 7.95 0.37 -0.39
CA PHE A 66 6.95 -0.55 -0.91
C PHE A 66 5.57 -0.12 -0.43
N THR A 67 4.60 -0.15 -1.33
CA THR A 67 3.18 -0.12 -1.00
C THR A 67 2.50 -1.25 -1.75
N THR A 68 1.33 -1.66 -1.29
CA THR A 68 0.49 -2.64 -1.95
C THR A 68 -0.96 -2.37 -1.62
N ASP A 69 -1.80 -2.44 -2.63
CA ASP A 69 -3.26 -2.48 -2.50
C ASP A 69 -3.85 -3.47 -3.51
N PRO A 70 -5.04 -4.00 -3.25
CA PRO A 70 -5.80 -4.72 -4.26
C PRO A 70 -6.09 -3.82 -5.46
N ILE A 71 -5.83 -4.30 -6.67
CA ILE A 71 -6.28 -3.62 -7.88
C ILE A 71 -7.77 -3.82 -8.08
N TYR A 72 -8.51 -2.72 -8.11
CA TYR A 72 -9.91 -2.67 -8.52
C TYR A 72 -10.05 -2.01 -9.89
N VAL A 73 -10.78 -2.65 -10.79
CA VAL A 73 -11.07 -2.14 -12.14
C VAL A 73 -12.58 -2.05 -12.29
N GLU A 74 -13.09 -0.87 -12.66
CA GLU A 74 -14.51 -0.62 -12.93
C GLU A 74 -14.76 -0.60 -14.44
N PRO A 75 -15.25 -1.70 -15.05
CA PRO A 75 -15.41 -1.78 -16.50
C PRO A 75 -16.39 -0.74 -17.06
N ALA A 76 -17.34 -0.25 -16.24
CA ALA A 76 -18.29 0.78 -16.66
C ALA A 76 -17.62 2.12 -17.01
N LEU A 77 -16.37 2.36 -16.57
CA LEU A 77 -15.58 3.53 -16.96
C LEU A 77 -14.95 3.42 -18.36
N GLY A 78 -15.05 2.25 -19.00
CA GLY A 78 -14.27 1.90 -20.18
C GLY A 78 -12.86 1.44 -19.80
N TRP A 79 -12.33 0.44 -20.52
CA TRP A 79 -11.11 -0.27 -20.12
C TRP A 79 -9.88 0.62 -19.93
N GLU A 80 -9.63 1.55 -20.85
CA GLU A 80 -8.48 2.46 -20.77
C GLU A 80 -8.53 3.31 -19.49
N ARG A 81 -9.66 3.98 -19.25
CA ARG A 81 -9.85 4.81 -18.06
C ARG A 81 -9.84 3.98 -16.78
N ALA A 82 -10.44 2.79 -16.80
CA ALA A 82 -10.46 1.90 -15.66
C ALA A 82 -9.04 1.43 -15.28
N CYS A 83 -8.21 1.07 -16.25
CA CYS A 83 -6.82 0.70 -16.03
C CYS A 83 -5.96 1.89 -15.59
N TRP A 84 -6.18 3.06 -16.20
CA TRP A 84 -5.50 4.29 -15.79
C TRP A 84 -5.75 4.61 -14.31
N VAL A 85 -7.01 4.55 -13.87
CA VAL A 85 -7.37 4.78 -12.46
C VAL A 85 -6.75 3.71 -11.56
N ALA A 86 -6.87 2.43 -11.95
CA ALA A 86 -6.31 1.31 -11.19
C ALA A 86 -4.79 1.46 -10.95
N PHE A 87 -4.03 1.79 -11.99
CA PHE A 87 -2.59 2.04 -11.88
C PHE A 87 -2.29 3.20 -10.93
N HIS A 88 -2.98 4.33 -11.10
CA HIS A 88 -2.70 5.55 -10.36
C HIS A 88 -3.08 5.45 -8.88
N ILE A 89 -4.04 4.62 -8.50
CA ILE A 89 -4.33 4.35 -7.09
C ILE A 89 -3.08 3.81 -6.38
N LEU A 90 -2.44 2.79 -6.92
CA LEU A 90 -1.21 2.22 -6.37
C LEU A 90 -0.01 3.16 -6.47
N ALA A 91 0.15 3.81 -7.63
CA ALA A 91 1.27 4.71 -7.85
C ALA A 91 1.20 5.93 -6.92
N ASN A 92 0.00 6.39 -6.56
CA ASN A 92 -0.15 7.54 -5.68
C ASN A 92 0.41 7.26 -4.28
N ASP A 93 0.13 6.08 -3.70
CA ASP A 93 0.62 5.71 -2.37
C ASP A 93 2.14 5.76 -2.26
N ILE A 94 2.86 5.22 -3.25
CA ILE A 94 4.33 5.27 -3.20
C ILE A 94 4.84 6.71 -3.39
N THR A 95 4.15 7.55 -4.17
CA THR A 95 4.55 8.95 -4.37
C THR A 95 4.36 9.82 -3.12
N THR A 96 3.54 9.42 -2.13
CA THR A 96 3.46 10.14 -0.85
C THR A 96 4.77 10.10 -0.06
N SER A 97 5.67 9.17 -0.40
CA SER A 97 7.02 9.11 0.14
C SER A 97 7.97 10.19 -0.39
N GLY A 98 7.56 10.95 -1.41
CA GLY A 98 8.41 11.94 -2.10
C GLY A 98 9.39 11.33 -3.12
N HIS A 99 9.27 10.03 -3.41
CA HIS A 99 10.11 9.33 -4.39
C HIS A 99 9.27 8.78 -5.55
N PRO A 100 9.79 8.79 -6.78
CA PRO A 100 9.07 8.23 -7.93
C PRO A 100 9.02 6.68 -7.85
N PRO A 101 7.92 6.05 -8.30
CA PRO A 101 7.88 4.60 -8.51
C PRO A 101 8.94 4.17 -9.53
N THR A 102 9.57 3.02 -9.29
CA THR A 102 10.57 2.43 -10.22
C THR A 102 10.15 1.06 -10.76
N HIS A 103 9.38 0.31 -9.99
CA HIS A 103 8.93 -1.03 -10.30
C HIS A 103 7.50 -1.20 -9.77
N ILE A 104 6.73 -2.06 -10.42
CA ILE A 104 5.40 -2.45 -9.98
C ILE A 104 5.28 -3.97 -10.04
N LEU A 105 4.67 -4.56 -9.02
CA LEU A 105 4.22 -5.96 -9.03
C LEU A 105 2.71 -5.93 -8.90
N VAL A 106 2.03 -6.57 -9.84
CA VAL A 106 0.57 -6.56 -9.89
C VAL A 106 0.02 -7.97 -9.66
N ASP A 107 -0.90 -8.08 -8.71
CA ASP A 107 -1.78 -9.24 -8.56
C ASP A 107 -3.14 -8.94 -9.19
N LEU A 108 -3.55 -9.73 -10.17
CA LEU A 108 -4.82 -9.59 -10.87
C LEU A 108 -5.77 -10.72 -10.47
N ASN A 109 -6.88 -10.32 -9.84
CA ASN A 109 -7.97 -11.21 -9.44
C ASN A 109 -9.23 -10.91 -10.27
N PRO A 110 -9.25 -11.18 -11.59
CA PRO A 110 -10.41 -10.88 -12.43
C PRO A 110 -11.61 -11.77 -12.02
N PRO A 111 -12.85 -11.24 -12.09
CA PRO A 111 -14.03 -12.04 -11.83
C PRO A 111 -14.13 -13.19 -12.84
N PRO A 112 -14.68 -14.35 -12.44
CA PRO A 112 -14.92 -15.45 -13.37
C PRO A 112 -15.89 -14.98 -14.47
N GLY A 113 -15.41 -14.95 -15.71
CA GLY A 113 -16.18 -14.47 -16.86
C GLY A 113 -15.91 -15.33 -18.10
N PRO A 114 -16.89 -15.47 -19.01
CA PRO A 114 -16.91 -16.53 -20.02
C PRO A 114 -15.85 -16.45 -21.13
N SER A 115 -15.02 -15.40 -21.19
CA SER A 115 -14.11 -15.17 -22.34
C SER A 115 -12.67 -14.73 -22.01
N GLY A 116 -12.32 -14.53 -20.73
CA GLY A 116 -11.00 -14.01 -20.33
C GLY A 116 -10.66 -12.63 -20.90
N ALA A 117 -11.62 -11.96 -21.55
CA ALA A 117 -11.42 -10.65 -22.18
C ALA A 117 -11.05 -9.59 -21.13
N SER A 118 -11.67 -9.63 -19.95
CA SER A 118 -11.37 -8.70 -18.85
C SER A 118 -9.91 -8.79 -18.39
N ALA A 119 -9.36 -10.01 -18.25
CA ALA A 119 -7.97 -10.20 -17.84
C ALA A 119 -6.97 -9.66 -18.86
N ARG A 120 -7.26 -9.84 -20.16
CA ARG A 120 -6.41 -9.32 -21.24
C ARG A 120 -6.37 -7.80 -21.30
N HIS A 121 -7.52 -7.13 -21.18
CA HIS A 121 -7.57 -5.67 -21.19
C HIS A 121 -6.86 -5.08 -19.97
N VAL A 122 -7.05 -5.68 -18.78
CA VAL A 122 -6.40 -5.20 -17.56
C VAL A 122 -4.90 -5.42 -17.60
N HIS A 123 -4.43 -6.59 -18.06
CA HIS A 123 -3.00 -6.81 -18.21
C HIS A 123 -2.37 -5.83 -19.20
N ALA A 124 -2.98 -5.63 -20.38
CA ALA A 124 -2.45 -4.71 -21.38
C ALA A 124 -2.52 -3.24 -20.95
N GLY A 125 -3.49 -2.85 -20.12
CA GLY A 125 -3.62 -1.48 -19.63
C GLY A 125 -2.73 -1.14 -18.43
N LEU A 126 -2.10 -2.14 -17.79
CA LEU A 126 -1.18 -1.96 -16.66
C LEU A 126 0.29 -2.24 -17.00
N ALA A 127 0.55 -2.80 -18.19
CA ALA A 127 1.88 -3.07 -18.73
C ALA A 127 2.33 -1.95 -19.66
#